data_AF-A0AAD6Y8A4-F1
#
_entry.id   AF-A0AAD6Y8A4-F1
#
_cell.length_a   1.000
_cell.length_b   1.000
_cell.length_c   1.000
_cell.angle_alpha   90.00
_cell.angle_beta   90.00
_cell.angle_gamma   90.00
#
_symmetry.space_group_name_H-M   'P 1'
#
loop_
_entity.id
_entity.type
_entity.pdbx_description
1 polymer ?
#
loop_
_entity_poly.entity_id
_entity_poly.type
_entity_poly.pdbx_seq_one_letter_code
_entity_poly.pdbx_strand_id
1 'polypeptide(L)'
;MPANIYSTYADKYKKQTSAEALFFHSSLHNYVKGLRVLLPDKGLEFSDNSYVGTDPAGFFYYDDLDTAKAANKYVSDSTTNPKDGQPVAWVKFYKDNTLVAEFLGDDYFNVVSSAGMVGYTHSGQWKESSAESYVEAHLRKDANSSYVTLDISKAIKRKGTMTTSNSDLQASSILDIKGHFHYDNLDNVSNGTYVSYTNDRLVFYNNDNTGTAFTGYFIPNGRDDSQTILGIYGSTELTLSGTKWDITN
;
A
#
# COMPACT_ATOMS: atom_id res chain seq x y z
N MET A 1 -28.58 -16.70 -14.86
CA MET A 1 -27.37 -16.70 -14.00
C MET A 1 -27.36 -15.37 -13.24
N PRO A 2 -26.86 -15.32 -11.99
CA PRO A 2 -26.72 -14.05 -11.27
C PRO A 2 -25.83 -13.08 -12.09
N ALA A 3 -26.18 -11.79 -12.09
CA ALA A 3 -25.37 -10.77 -12.74
C ALA A 3 -24.03 -10.59 -11.98
N ASN A 4 -22.97 -10.26 -12.71
CA ASN A 4 -21.70 -9.90 -12.08
C ASN A 4 -21.87 -8.56 -11.35
N ILE A 5 -21.35 -8.47 -10.12
CA ILE A 5 -21.42 -7.22 -9.35
C ILE A 5 -20.84 -6.03 -10.13
N TYR A 6 -19.74 -6.22 -10.87
CA TYR A 6 -19.14 -5.16 -11.67
C TYR A 6 -20.08 -4.60 -12.75
N SER A 7 -20.88 -5.46 -13.39
CA SER A 7 -21.89 -5.00 -14.37
C SER A 7 -23.03 -4.25 -13.70
N THR A 8 -23.49 -4.68 -12.53
CA THR A 8 -24.54 -3.98 -11.78
C THR A 8 -24.13 -2.56 -11.39
N TYR A 9 -22.86 -2.37 -11.01
CA TYR A 9 -22.35 -1.04 -10.67
C TYR A 9 -22.04 -0.18 -11.90
N ALA A 10 -21.63 -0.81 -13.01
CA ALA A 10 -21.50 -0.11 -14.30
C ALA A 10 -22.85 0.43 -14.80
N ASP A 11 -23.96 -0.26 -14.53
CA ASP A 11 -25.32 0.22 -14.88
C ASP A 11 -25.82 1.29 -13.91
N LYS A 12 -25.40 1.24 -12.64
CA LYS A 12 -25.79 2.18 -11.58
C LYS A 12 -25.17 3.57 -11.79
N TYR A 13 -23.94 3.63 -12.29
CA TYR A 13 -23.14 4.86 -12.41
C TYR A 13 -22.88 5.22 -13.86
N LYS A 14 -22.74 6.52 -14.17
CA LYS A 14 -22.47 6.97 -15.54
C LYS A 14 -21.05 6.64 -16.03
N LYS A 15 -20.09 6.52 -15.11
CA LYS A 15 -18.67 6.36 -15.43
C LYS A 15 -18.02 5.33 -14.50
N GLN A 16 -16.98 4.71 -15.02
CA GLN A 16 -16.07 3.86 -14.26
C GLN A 16 -14.63 4.08 -14.75
N THR A 17 -13.64 3.82 -13.90
CA THR A 17 -12.21 3.81 -14.25
C THR A 17 -11.52 2.69 -13.50
N SER A 18 -10.44 2.15 -14.07
CA SER A 18 -9.59 1.20 -13.35
C SER A 18 -9.02 1.86 -12.09
N ALA A 19 -8.98 1.10 -11.01
CA ALA A 19 -8.53 1.57 -9.71
C ALA A 19 -7.87 0.45 -8.92
N GLU A 20 -7.02 0.85 -7.98
CA GLU A 20 -6.38 -0.05 -7.03
C GLU A 20 -6.65 0.50 -5.63
N ALA A 21 -7.18 -0.34 -4.74
CA ALA A 21 -7.36 0.01 -3.35
C ALA A 21 -6.30 -0.68 -2.52
N LEU A 22 -5.87 -0.03 -1.45
CA LEU A 22 -4.87 -0.51 -0.53
C LEU A 22 -5.43 -0.33 0.87
N PHE A 23 -5.53 -1.43 1.61
CA PHE A 23 -6.06 -1.48 2.97
C PHE A 23 -4.92 -1.74 3.95
N PHE A 24 -4.80 -0.87 4.94
CA PHE A 24 -3.68 -0.88 5.88
C PHE A 24 -4.12 -1.24 7.28
N HIS A 25 -3.24 -1.97 7.95
CA HIS A 25 -3.27 -2.20 9.39
C HIS A 25 -1.85 -2.29 9.90
N SER A 26 -1.51 -1.50 10.92
CA SER A 26 -0.28 -1.70 11.70
C SER A 26 -0.58 -2.00 13.15
N SER A 27 0.12 -3.02 13.65
CA SER A 27 0.02 -3.49 15.02
C SER A 27 0.86 -2.68 16.00
N LEU A 28 1.74 -1.80 15.48
CA LEU A 28 2.79 -1.20 16.26
C LEU A 28 2.23 -0.34 17.39
N HIS A 29 1.34 0.63 17.14
CA HIS A 29 0.70 1.43 18.22
C HIS A 29 -0.79 1.70 17.93
N ASN A 30 -1.70 1.28 18.83
CA ASN A 30 -3.16 1.55 18.82
C ASN A 30 -3.97 1.10 17.58
N TYR A 31 -3.49 0.14 16.79
CA TYR A 31 -4.18 -0.35 15.58
C TYR A 31 -4.51 0.78 14.60
N VAL A 32 -3.49 1.38 13.98
CA VAL A 32 -3.71 2.34 12.89
C VAL A 32 -4.22 1.58 11.68
N LYS A 33 -5.41 1.95 11.19
CA LYS A 33 -6.00 1.48 9.94
C LYS A 33 -6.06 2.64 8.96
N GLY A 34 -5.96 2.33 7.69
CA GLY A 34 -6.20 3.35 6.69
C GLY A 34 -6.36 2.81 5.28
N LEU A 35 -6.77 3.70 4.39
CA LEU A 35 -7.14 3.38 3.02
C LEU A 35 -6.38 4.30 2.07
N ARG A 36 -5.91 3.70 0.98
CA ARG A 36 -5.55 4.41 -0.24
C ARG A 36 -6.35 3.85 -1.41
N VAL A 37 -6.88 4.71 -2.28
CA VAL A 37 -7.45 4.29 -3.58
C VAL A 37 -6.81 5.11 -4.68
N LEU A 38 -6.06 4.44 -5.54
CA LEU A 38 -5.37 5.02 -6.69
C LEU A 38 -6.25 4.91 -7.94
N LEU A 39 -6.35 6.00 -8.70
CA LEU A 39 -6.93 6.08 -10.04
C LEU A 39 -5.80 6.41 -11.03
N PRO A 40 -5.08 5.40 -11.57
CA PRO A 40 -3.86 5.64 -12.35
C PRO A 40 -4.11 6.54 -13.56
N ASP A 41 -5.14 6.24 -14.35
CA ASP A 41 -5.50 7.00 -15.57
C ASP A 41 -5.92 8.45 -15.31
N LYS A 42 -6.11 8.83 -14.03
CA LYS A 42 -6.45 10.19 -13.61
C LYS A 42 -5.31 10.89 -12.88
N GLY A 43 -4.23 10.19 -12.53
CA GLY A 43 -3.17 10.73 -11.69
C GLY A 43 -3.69 11.18 -10.31
N LEU A 44 -4.70 10.49 -9.77
CA LEU A 44 -5.36 10.88 -8.51
C LEU A 44 -5.33 9.72 -7.52
N GLU A 45 -5.22 10.06 -6.24
CA GLU A 45 -5.44 9.10 -5.16
C GLU A 45 -6.27 9.71 -4.04
N PHE A 46 -7.14 8.88 -3.45
CA PHE A 46 -7.72 9.15 -2.14
C PHE A 46 -6.82 8.51 -1.10
N SER A 47 -6.48 9.23 -0.03
CA SER A 47 -5.74 8.67 1.10
C SER A 47 -6.19 9.31 2.41
N ASP A 48 -6.18 8.51 3.49
CA ASP A 48 -6.28 8.97 4.87
C ASP A 48 -4.92 8.96 5.61
N ASN A 49 -3.84 9.09 4.83
CA ASN A 49 -2.43 8.91 5.21
C ASN A 49 -1.99 7.45 5.35
N SER A 50 -2.74 6.52 4.77
CA SER A 50 -2.26 5.18 4.47
C SER A 50 -1.50 5.15 3.15
N TYR A 51 -0.32 4.53 3.16
CA TYR A 51 0.57 4.36 2.00
C TYR A 51 1.00 2.89 1.81
N VAL A 52 0.45 1.94 2.59
CA VAL A 52 0.89 0.54 2.68
C VAL A 52 -0.27 -0.44 2.77
N GLY A 53 -0.26 -1.53 2.01
CA GLY A 53 -1.27 -2.58 2.12
C GLY A 53 -1.35 -3.43 0.85
N THR A 54 -2.18 -4.46 0.86
CA THR A 54 -2.38 -5.35 -0.30
C THR A 54 -3.40 -4.75 -1.24
N ASP A 55 -3.17 -4.89 -2.55
CA ASP A 55 -3.97 -4.20 -3.56
C ASP A 55 -5.01 -5.11 -4.23
N PRO A 56 -6.30 -5.07 -3.82
CA PRO A 56 -7.40 -5.39 -4.70
C PRO A 56 -7.38 -4.44 -5.91
N ALA A 57 -7.16 -5.01 -7.09
CA ALA A 57 -7.41 -4.31 -8.34
C ALA A 57 -8.90 -4.37 -8.66
N GLY A 58 -9.42 -3.30 -9.26
CA GLY A 58 -10.84 -3.20 -9.54
C GLY A 58 -11.22 -1.93 -10.28
N PHE A 59 -12.44 -1.46 -9.99
CA PHE A 59 -13.03 -0.31 -10.66
C PHE A 59 -13.58 0.69 -9.63
N PHE A 60 -13.37 1.96 -9.95
CA PHE A 60 -13.96 3.09 -9.25
C PHE A 60 -15.13 3.64 -10.07
N TYR A 61 -16.32 3.62 -9.49
CA TYR A 61 -17.61 3.96 -10.09
C TYR A 61 -18.10 5.31 -9.57
N TYR A 62 -18.52 6.18 -10.47
CA TYR A 62 -18.94 7.55 -10.16
C TYR A 62 -19.79 8.14 -11.28
N ASP A 63 -20.62 9.14 -10.97
CA ASP A 63 -21.37 9.87 -12.00
C ASP A 63 -20.57 11.05 -12.57
N ASP A 64 -19.88 11.76 -11.67
CA ASP A 64 -19.11 12.96 -11.95
C ASP A 64 -17.84 12.97 -11.10
N LEU A 65 -16.69 13.23 -11.74
CA LEU A 65 -15.39 13.10 -11.08
C LEU A 65 -15.15 14.21 -10.07
N ASP A 66 -15.60 15.44 -10.35
CA ASP A 66 -15.43 16.57 -9.42
C ASP A 66 -16.26 16.35 -8.15
N THR A 67 -17.47 15.81 -8.29
CA THR A 67 -18.31 15.39 -7.17
C THR A 67 -17.67 14.25 -6.37
N ALA A 68 -17.11 13.23 -7.05
CA ALA A 68 -16.40 12.14 -6.39
C ALA A 68 -15.16 12.62 -5.61
N LYS A 69 -14.40 13.55 -6.19
CA LYS A 69 -13.21 14.18 -5.58
C LYS A 69 -13.53 15.03 -4.36
N ALA A 70 -14.77 15.49 -4.21
CA ALA A 70 -15.19 16.21 -3.03
C ALA A 70 -15.35 15.30 -1.80
N ALA A 71 -15.37 13.97 -1.96
CA ALA A 71 -15.54 13.04 -0.85
C ALA A 71 -14.56 13.32 0.31
N ASN A 72 -15.11 13.41 1.52
CA ASN A 72 -14.36 13.69 2.76
C ASN A 72 -14.41 12.53 3.76
N LYS A 73 -15.19 11.49 3.45
CA LYS A 73 -15.37 10.30 4.29
C LYS A 73 -15.45 9.07 3.42
N TYR A 74 -14.96 7.95 3.93
CA TYR A 74 -15.18 6.64 3.33
C TYR A 74 -15.71 5.63 4.35
N VAL A 75 -16.33 4.57 3.84
CA VAL A 75 -16.66 3.35 4.57
C VAL A 75 -16.12 2.17 3.80
N SER A 76 -15.28 1.35 4.43
CA SER A 76 -14.77 0.10 3.88
C SER A 76 -15.60 -1.08 4.36
N ASP A 77 -15.81 -2.04 3.48
CA ASP A 77 -16.60 -3.24 3.73
C ASP A 77 -16.12 -4.37 2.81
N SER A 78 -16.62 -5.57 3.05
CA SER A 78 -16.45 -6.73 2.18
C SER A 78 -17.82 -7.21 1.70
N THR A 79 -17.92 -7.56 0.42
CA THR A 79 -19.10 -8.21 -0.15
C THR A 79 -18.67 -9.46 -0.92
N THR A 80 -19.62 -10.16 -1.54
CA THR A 80 -19.34 -11.28 -2.43
C THR A 80 -19.90 -11.02 -3.81
N ASN A 81 -19.18 -11.46 -4.83
CA ASN A 81 -19.67 -11.41 -6.20
C ASN A 81 -20.78 -12.47 -6.38
N PRO A 82 -22.03 -12.10 -6.70
CA PRO A 82 -23.14 -13.05 -6.81
C PRO A 82 -22.93 -14.11 -7.90
N LYS A 83 -22.09 -13.83 -8.90
CA LYS A 83 -21.85 -14.70 -10.04
C LYS A 83 -21.05 -15.95 -9.67
N ASP A 84 -20.04 -15.81 -8.82
CA ASP A 84 -19.05 -16.86 -8.51
C ASP A 84 -18.77 -17.03 -7.01
N GLY A 85 -19.35 -16.18 -6.15
CA GLY A 85 -19.19 -16.22 -4.69
C GLY A 85 -17.86 -15.67 -4.19
N GLN A 86 -17.00 -15.10 -5.05
CA GLN A 86 -15.69 -14.61 -4.65
C GLN A 86 -15.80 -13.35 -3.77
N PRO A 87 -14.93 -13.17 -2.76
CA PRO A 87 -14.90 -11.94 -1.96
C PRO A 87 -14.51 -10.73 -2.79
N VAL A 88 -15.16 -9.60 -2.51
CA VAL A 88 -14.95 -8.31 -3.18
C VAL A 88 -14.77 -7.25 -2.11
N ALA A 89 -13.67 -6.52 -2.19
CA ALA A 89 -13.43 -5.31 -1.40
C ALA A 89 -14.37 -4.22 -1.88
N TRP A 90 -15.08 -3.57 -0.96
CA TRP A 90 -16.06 -2.54 -1.28
C TRP A 90 -15.80 -1.29 -0.46
N VAL A 91 -15.54 -0.17 -1.13
CA VAL A 91 -15.39 1.13 -0.46
C VAL A 91 -16.43 2.09 -0.98
N LYS A 92 -17.11 2.77 -0.04
CA LYS A 92 -18.09 3.82 -0.33
C LYS A 92 -17.52 5.17 0.04
N PHE A 93 -17.61 6.14 -0.87
CA PHE A 93 -17.11 7.50 -0.67
C PHE A 93 -18.27 8.48 -0.50
N TYR A 94 -18.17 9.31 0.53
CA TYR A 94 -19.22 10.25 0.91
C TYR A 94 -18.71 11.68 0.92
N LYS A 95 -19.55 12.59 0.42
CA LYS A 95 -19.48 14.04 0.66
C LYS A 95 -20.64 14.42 1.56
N ASP A 96 -20.35 14.87 2.79
CA ASP A 96 -21.36 15.39 3.74
C ASP A 96 -22.55 14.41 3.94
N ASN A 97 -22.25 13.11 4.01
CA ASN A 97 -23.18 11.97 4.12
C ASN A 97 -23.95 11.58 2.84
N THR A 98 -23.73 12.25 1.72
CA THR A 98 -24.20 11.79 0.40
C THR A 98 -23.17 10.86 -0.23
N LEU A 99 -23.58 9.67 -0.65
CA LEU A 99 -22.73 8.74 -1.40
C LEU A 99 -22.44 9.33 -2.78
N VAL A 100 -21.16 9.49 -3.13
CA VAL A 100 -20.74 10.13 -4.39
C VAL A 100 -19.98 9.19 -5.32
N ALA A 101 -19.35 8.15 -4.78
CA ALA A 101 -18.62 7.16 -5.56
C ALA A 101 -18.41 5.86 -4.78
N GLU A 102 -18.07 4.79 -5.49
CA GLU A 102 -17.78 3.49 -4.91
C GLU A 102 -16.60 2.83 -5.61
N PHE A 103 -15.74 2.16 -4.85
CA PHE A 103 -14.72 1.25 -5.37
C PHE A 103 -15.15 -0.19 -5.12
N LEU A 104 -14.99 -1.05 -6.13
CA LEU A 104 -15.09 -2.50 -6.00
C LEU A 104 -13.85 -3.15 -6.61
N GLY A 105 -13.24 -4.10 -5.91
CA GLY A 105 -12.10 -4.86 -6.43
C GLY A 105 -12.05 -6.28 -5.86
N ASP A 106 -11.44 -7.19 -6.61
CA ASP A 106 -11.39 -8.61 -6.23
C ASP A 106 -10.52 -8.78 -4.99
N ASP A 107 -11.09 -9.34 -3.91
CA ASP A 107 -10.42 -9.50 -2.62
C ASP A 107 -10.11 -10.97 -2.33
N TYR A 108 -9.36 -11.61 -3.24
CA TYR A 108 -9.02 -13.03 -3.16
C TYR A 108 -8.35 -13.44 -1.83
N PHE A 109 -7.70 -12.48 -1.16
CA PHE A 109 -6.97 -12.70 0.08
C PHE A 109 -7.72 -12.22 1.33
N ASN A 110 -8.98 -11.77 1.22
CA ASN A 110 -9.78 -11.21 2.30
C ASN A 110 -9.07 -10.07 3.06
N VAL A 111 -8.33 -9.24 2.34
CA VAL A 111 -7.49 -8.15 2.84
C VAL A 111 -8.30 -7.19 3.71
N VAL A 112 -9.55 -6.87 3.32
CA VAL A 112 -10.40 -5.95 4.12
C VAL A 112 -10.65 -6.51 5.51
N SER A 113 -10.92 -7.82 5.61
CA SER A 113 -11.12 -8.51 6.88
C SER A 113 -9.81 -8.65 7.67
N SER A 114 -8.72 -9.04 7.00
CA SER A 114 -7.40 -9.16 7.62
C SER A 114 -6.85 -7.84 8.16
N ALA A 115 -7.17 -6.71 7.52
CA ALA A 115 -6.84 -5.37 8.02
C ALA A 115 -7.80 -4.89 9.13
N GLY A 116 -8.85 -5.66 9.45
CA GLY A 116 -9.90 -5.29 10.39
C GLY A 116 -10.72 -4.10 9.92
N MET A 117 -10.87 -3.90 8.61
CA MET A 117 -11.49 -2.73 7.99
C MET A 117 -12.96 -2.94 7.59
N VAL A 118 -13.56 -4.08 7.91
CA VAL A 118 -15.00 -4.33 7.69
C VAL A 118 -15.84 -3.36 8.54
N GLY A 119 -16.68 -2.56 7.89
CA GLY A 119 -17.48 -1.51 8.52
C GLY A 119 -16.67 -0.31 9.03
N TYR A 120 -15.38 -0.25 8.74
CA TYR A 120 -14.52 0.85 9.19
C TYR A 120 -14.86 2.13 8.45
N THR A 121 -14.99 3.23 9.20
CA THR A 121 -15.36 4.55 8.69
C THR A 121 -14.29 5.55 9.11
N HIS A 122 -13.75 6.28 8.14
CA HIS A 122 -12.75 7.31 8.43
C HIS A 122 -12.82 8.46 7.42
N SER A 123 -12.12 9.54 7.73
CA SER A 123 -11.98 10.70 6.84
C SER A 123 -10.68 10.60 6.04
N GLY A 124 -10.69 11.12 4.82
CA GLY A 124 -9.53 11.20 3.95
C GLY A 124 -9.78 12.24 2.88
N GLN A 125 -8.84 12.36 1.94
CA GLN A 125 -8.93 13.37 0.89
C GLN A 125 -8.36 12.86 -0.42
N TRP A 126 -8.89 13.41 -1.51
CA TRP A 126 -8.31 13.25 -2.84
C TRP A 126 -7.15 14.22 -3.04
N LYS A 127 -6.07 13.73 -3.61
CA LYS A 127 -4.90 14.52 -4.02
C LYS A 127 -4.35 13.98 -5.33
N GLU A 128 -3.46 14.75 -5.96
CA GLU A 128 -2.65 14.24 -7.07
C GLU A 128 -1.80 13.08 -6.56
N SER A 129 -1.76 12.01 -7.34
CA SER A 129 -0.99 10.82 -7.02
C SER A 129 0.48 11.07 -7.29
N SER A 130 1.32 10.79 -6.30
CA SER A 130 2.77 10.72 -6.46
C SER A 130 3.28 9.32 -6.76
N ALA A 131 2.39 8.34 -6.90
CA ALA A 131 2.74 6.93 -7.05
C ALA A 131 3.52 6.59 -8.33
N GLU A 132 3.54 7.51 -9.30
CA GLU A 132 4.36 7.40 -10.51
C GLU A 132 5.85 7.72 -10.28
N SER A 133 6.22 8.35 -9.15
CA SER A 133 7.63 8.60 -8.82
C SER A 133 8.26 7.35 -8.23
N TYR A 134 8.79 6.48 -9.10
CA TYR A 134 9.54 5.30 -8.71
C TYR A 134 10.91 5.23 -9.38
N VAL A 135 11.82 4.52 -8.72
CA VAL A 135 13.18 4.25 -9.21
C VAL A 135 13.55 2.79 -9.05
N GLU A 136 14.46 2.31 -9.90
CA GLU A 136 15.06 0.99 -9.75
C GLU A 136 15.77 0.89 -8.39
N ALA A 137 15.50 -0.21 -7.69
CA ALA A 137 15.96 -0.44 -6.33
C ALA A 137 16.47 -1.87 -6.16
N HIS A 138 17.49 -2.02 -5.32
CA HIS A 138 18.14 -3.29 -5.04
C HIS A 138 18.21 -3.54 -3.54
N LEU A 139 17.57 -4.60 -3.07
CA LEU A 139 17.62 -5.02 -1.67
C LEU A 139 18.61 -6.16 -1.50
N ARG A 140 19.55 -6.00 -0.56
CA ARG A 140 20.63 -6.96 -0.30
C ARG A 140 20.86 -7.15 1.19
N LYS A 141 21.27 -8.35 1.56
CA LYS A 141 21.82 -8.65 2.88
C LYS A 141 22.78 -9.83 2.79
N ASP A 142 23.96 -9.66 3.34
CA ASP A 142 24.94 -10.74 3.48
C ASP A 142 24.53 -11.71 4.59
N ALA A 143 24.93 -12.98 4.43
CA ALA A 143 24.75 -14.00 5.46
C ALA A 143 25.41 -13.57 6.78
N ASN A 144 24.74 -13.80 7.92
CA ASN A 144 25.21 -13.44 9.26
C ASN A 144 25.41 -11.93 9.53
N SER A 145 25.03 -11.05 8.60
CA SER A 145 24.99 -9.60 8.85
C SER A 145 23.69 -9.20 9.55
N SER A 146 23.74 -8.29 10.52
CA SER A 146 22.55 -7.65 11.08
C SER A 146 22.01 -6.51 10.20
N TYR A 147 22.68 -6.20 9.08
CA TYR A 147 22.34 -5.09 8.21
C TYR A 147 21.63 -5.55 6.93
N VAL A 148 20.54 -4.87 6.62
CA VAL A 148 19.82 -4.95 5.34
C VAL A 148 20.09 -3.65 4.59
N THR A 149 20.38 -3.73 3.30
CA THR A 149 20.71 -2.57 2.47
C THR A 149 19.71 -2.44 1.32
N LEU A 150 19.08 -1.29 1.21
CA LEU A 150 18.31 -0.86 0.05
C LEU A 150 19.14 0.16 -0.74
N ASP A 151 19.51 -0.19 -1.96
CA ASP A 151 20.29 0.66 -2.85
C ASP A 151 19.42 1.22 -3.98
N ILE A 152 19.29 2.55 -4.00
CA ILE A 152 18.58 3.34 -5.02
C ILE A 152 19.53 4.42 -5.60
N SER A 153 20.84 4.21 -5.45
CA SER A 153 21.88 5.18 -5.77
C SER A 153 21.96 5.52 -7.25
N LYS A 154 21.66 4.54 -8.10
CA LYS A 154 21.71 4.68 -9.57
C LYS A 154 20.81 5.81 -10.07
N ALA A 155 19.63 5.96 -9.49
CA ALA A 155 18.66 6.97 -9.91
C ALA A 155 18.75 8.24 -9.07
N ILE A 156 18.80 8.12 -7.75
CA ILE A 156 18.65 9.27 -6.84
C ILE A 156 19.76 9.40 -5.80
N LYS A 157 20.87 8.68 -5.99
CA LYS A 157 22.09 8.85 -5.19
C LYS A 157 21.84 8.67 -3.69
N ARG A 158 20.97 7.70 -3.33
CA ARG A 158 20.65 7.32 -1.95
C ARG A 158 20.85 5.84 -1.72
N LYS A 159 21.31 5.48 -0.53
CA LYS A 159 21.44 4.10 -0.06
C LYS A 159 20.99 4.03 1.39
N GLY A 160 19.99 3.21 1.68
CA GLY A 160 19.45 2.99 3.02
C GLY A 160 20.05 1.73 3.65
N THR A 161 20.67 1.85 4.82
CA THR A 161 21.13 0.70 5.62
C THR A 161 20.28 0.60 6.88
N MET A 162 19.60 -0.53 7.03
CA MET A 162 18.67 -0.84 8.11
C MET A 162 19.24 -1.94 8.99
N THR A 163 18.89 -1.96 10.28
CA THR A 163 19.31 -3.02 11.21
C THR A 163 18.13 -3.93 11.55
N THR A 164 18.35 -5.24 11.57
CA THR A 164 17.39 -6.24 12.05
C THR A 164 17.87 -6.89 13.35
N SER A 165 16.98 -7.01 14.33
CA SER A 165 17.20 -7.80 15.56
C SER A 165 16.61 -9.21 15.48
N ASN A 166 15.92 -9.56 14.40
CA ASN A 166 15.30 -10.87 14.21
C ASN A 166 16.37 -11.91 13.81
N SER A 167 16.52 -12.97 14.61
CA SER A 167 17.53 -14.02 14.43
C SER A 167 17.41 -14.78 13.11
N ASP A 168 16.19 -15.03 12.66
CA ASP A 168 15.91 -15.83 11.45
C ASP A 168 16.30 -15.04 10.20
N LEU A 169 16.00 -13.74 10.20
CA LEU A 169 16.49 -12.82 9.19
C LEU A 169 18.00 -12.67 9.26
N GLN A 170 18.60 -12.53 10.46
CA GLN A 170 20.07 -12.42 10.60
C GLN A 170 20.81 -13.61 9.99
N ALA A 171 20.31 -14.84 10.19
CA ALA A 171 20.90 -16.07 9.65
C ALA A 171 20.72 -16.22 8.14
N SER A 172 19.73 -15.53 7.55
CA SER A 172 19.41 -15.61 6.12
C SER A 172 20.27 -14.66 5.27
N SER A 173 20.48 -15.01 4.00
CA SER A 173 21.06 -14.10 2.99
C SER A 173 19.98 -13.64 2.02
N ILE A 174 20.01 -12.36 1.64
CA ILE A 174 19.17 -11.80 0.58
C ILE A 174 20.07 -11.52 -0.62
N LEU A 175 19.97 -12.38 -1.65
CA LEU A 175 20.74 -12.30 -2.89
C LEU A 175 20.07 -11.32 -3.86
N ASP A 176 20.46 -10.03 -3.78
CA ASP A 176 20.11 -8.95 -4.72
C ASP A 176 18.70 -8.99 -5.32
N ILE A 177 17.71 -8.64 -4.50
CA ILE A 177 16.33 -8.53 -4.95
C ILE A 177 16.15 -7.21 -5.68
N LYS A 178 15.82 -7.29 -6.96
CA LYS A 178 15.48 -6.12 -7.78
C LYS A 178 14.03 -5.75 -7.56
N GLY A 179 13.74 -4.46 -7.59
CA GLY A 179 12.40 -3.93 -7.45
C GLY A 179 12.31 -2.46 -7.77
N HIS A 180 11.22 -1.85 -7.33
CA HIS A 180 10.97 -0.42 -7.48
C HIS A 180 10.80 0.21 -6.12
N PHE A 181 11.48 1.35 -5.90
CA PHE A 181 11.28 2.19 -4.74
C PHE A 181 10.43 3.40 -5.14
N HIS A 182 9.27 3.52 -4.54
CA HIS A 182 8.34 4.62 -4.74
C HIS A 182 8.51 5.65 -3.62
N TYR A 183 8.43 6.92 -3.96
CA TYR A 183 8.52 8.02 -3.00
C TYR A 183 7.66 9.20 -3.41
N ASP A 184 7.15 9.92 -2.43
CA ASP A 184 6.32 11.12 -2.66
C ASP A 184 7.20 12.34 -3.01
N ASN A 185 8.29 12.51 -2.26
CA ASN A 185 9.23 13.60 -2.44
C ASN A 185 10.66 13.09 -2.20
N LEU A 186 11.55 13.37 -3.16
CA LEU A 186 12.96 12.98 -3.11
C LEU A 186 13.66 13.48 -1.83
N ASP A 187 13.34 14.70 -1.39
CA ASP A 187 13.94 15.30 -0.19
C ASP A 187 13.52 14.57 1.09
N ASN A 188 12.37 13.88 1.07
CA ASN A 188 11.84 13.16 2.21
C ASN A 188 12.34 11.72 2.31
N VAL A 189 12.92 11.14 1.25
CA VAL A 189 13.40 9.75 1.25
C VAL A 189 14.36 9.50 2.42
N SER A 190 15.32 10.40 2.62
CA SER A 190 16.33 10.29 3.68
C SER A 190 15.78 10.43 5.09
N ASN A 191 14.54 10.89 5.25
CA ASN A 191 13.89 10.98 6.54
C ASN A 191 13.36 9.61 7.01
N GLY A 192 13.24 8.62 6.11
CA GLY A 192 12.71 7.29 6.43
C GLY A 192 13.61 6.50 7.38
N THR A 193 13.46 6.68 8.69
CA THR A 193 14.29 6.06 9.74
C THR A 193 13.75 4.71 10.23
N TYR A 194 12.45 4.47 10.00
CA TYR A 194 11.72 3.30 10.45
C TYR A 194 11.20 2.50 9.26
N VAL A 195 11.34 1.17 9.30
CA VAL A 195 10.86 0.31 8.21
C VAL A 195 9.95 -0.77 8.74
N SER A 196 8.69 -0.73 8.30
CA SER A 196 7.75 -1.83 8.49
C SER A 196 7.76 -2.71 7.25
N TYR A 197 7.84 -4.02 7.45
CA TYR A 197 7.62 -5.02 6.41
C TYR A 197 6.23 -5.63 6.59
N THR A 198 5.43 -5.55 5.53
CA THR A 198 4.14 -6.22 5.43
C THR A 198 4.08 -6.98 4.12
N ASN A 199 3.99 -8.31 4.18
CA ASN A 199 3.71 -9.30 3.12
C ASN A 199 4.47 -9.21 1.78
N ASP A 200 4.52 -8.06 1.12
CA ASP A 200 5.05 -7.88 -0.24
C ASP A 200 5.96 -6.64 -0.40
N ARG A 201 6.16 -5.81 0.64
CA ARG A 201 6.89 -4.54 0.52
C ARG A 201 7.59 -4.09 1.80
N LEU A 202 8.67 -3.31 1.65
CA LEU A 202 9.31 -2.58 2.74
C LEU A 202 8.84 -1.13 2.72
N VAL A 203 8.44 -0.58 3.86
CA VAL A 203 7.85 0.77 3.91
C VAL A 203 8.56 1.62 4.93
N PHE A 204 9.00 2.79 4.48
CA PHE A 204 9.79 3.74 5.20
C PHE A 204 8.92 4.88 5.75
N TYR A 205 9.15 5.19 7.02
CA TYR A 205 8.48 6.27 7.74
C TYR A 205 9.52 7.16 8.42
N ASN A 206 9.19 8.45 8.53
CA ASN A 206 10.02 9.44 9.22
C ASN A 206 10.15 9.14 10.71
N ASN A 207 9.08 8.62 11.31
CA ASN A 207 8.96 8.37 12.75
C ASN A 207 8.13 7.10 12.98
N ASP A 208 8.56 6.26 13.92
CA ASP A 208 7.90 5.03 14.37
C ASP A 208 6.55 5.28 15.07
N ASN A 209 6.32 6.48 15.59
CA ASN A 209 5.22 6.77 16.51
C ASN A 209 3.84 7.03 15.88
N THR A 210 3.72 7.14 14.54
CA THR A 210 2.44 7.57 13.93
C THR A 210 1.96 6.74 12.75
N GLY A 211 2.84 6.02 12.04
CA GLY A 211 2.48 5.33 10.78
C GLY A 211 1.95 6.25 9.67
N THR A 212 1.96 7.58 9.86
CA THR A 212 1.38 8.57 8.94
C THR A 212 2.45 9.41 8.24
N ALA A 213 3.68 9.44 8.76
CA ALA A 213 4.79 10.18 8.18
C ALA A 213 5.56 9.33 7.16
N PHE A 214 4.87 8.87 6.12
CA PHE A 214 5.44 8.07 5.03
C PHE A 214 6.53 8.82 4.25
N THR A 215 7.59 8.11 3.86
CA THR A 215 8.68 8.67 3.06
C THR A 215 8.97 7.90 1.79
N GLY A 216 8.58 6.62 1.73
CA GLY A 216 8.75 5.78 0.54
C GLY A 216 8.48 4.30 0.82
N TYR A 217 8.34 3.49 -0.22
CA TYR A 217 8.26 2.03 -0.09
C TYR A 217 9.00 1.32 -1.22
N PHE A 218 9.49 0.11 -0.95
CA PHE A 218 10.11 -0.78 -1.92
C PHE A 218 9.23 -1.99 -2.19
N ILE A 219 8.96 -2.26 -3.47
CA ILE A 219 8.27 -3.47 -3.94
C ILE A 219 9.26 -4.31 -4.78
N PRO A 220 9.49 -5.59 -4.46
CA PRO A 220 10.31 -6.48 -5.27
C PRO A 220 9.62 -6.83 -6.60
N ASN A 221 10.40 -7.06 -7.64
CA ASN A 221 9.88 -7.53 -8.93
C ASN A 221 9.38 -8.98 -8.80
N GLY A 222 8.11 -9.22 -9.16
CA GLY A 222 7.45 -10.53 -9.04
C GLY A 222 6.63 -10.64 -7.76
N ARG A 223 5.32 -10.41 -7.87
CA ARG A 223 4.37 -10.38 -6.74
C ARG A 223 4.22 -11.77 -6.09
N ASP A 224 4.15 -12.81 -6.92
CA ASP A 224 3.90 -14.20 -6.51
C ASP A 224 5.05 -14.84 -5.72
N ASP A 225 6.27 -14.28 -5.85
CA ASP A 225 7.46 -14.77 -5.15
C ASP A 225 7.95 -13.79 -4.06
N SER A 226 7.32 -12.63 -3.87
CA SER A 226 7.79 -11.59 -2.94
C SER A 226 7.95 -12.09 -1.49
N GLN A 227 7.01 -12.93 -1.02
CA GLN A 227 7.06 -13.59 0.29
C GLN A 227 8.20 -14.61 0.39
N THR A 228 8.46 -15.35 -0.69
CA THR A 228 9.50 -16.40 -0.78
C THR A 228 10.89 -15.79 -0.95
N ILE A 229 11.00 -14.69 -1.69
CA ILE A 229 12.26 -14.04 -2.08
C ILE A 229 12.85 -13.23 -0.92
N LEU A 230 12.02 -12.63 -0.07
CA LEU A 230 12.49 -11.87 1.10
C LEU A 230 12.78 -12.76 2.32
N GLY A 231 12.38 -14.04 2.28
CA GLY A 231 12.64 -15.02 3.35
C GLY A 231 11.88 -14.76 4.65
N ILE A 232 10.78 -14.00 4.61
CA ILE A 232 9.99 -13.63 5.80
C ILE A 232 8.68 -14.41 5.75
N TYR A 233 8.62 -15.50 6.52
CA TYR A 233 7.44 -16.34 6.65
C TYR A 233 6.58 -15.88 7.85
N GLY A 234 5.32 -15.53 7.62
CA GLY A 234 4.31 -15.41 8.67
C GLY A 234 3.63 -14.05 8.81
N SER A 235 2.63 -14.00 9.70
CA SER A 235 1.72 -12.86 9.96
C SER A 235 2.32 -11.76 10.83
N THR A 236 3.63 -11.77 11.07
CA THR A 236 4.29 -10.88 12.03
C THR A 236 4.93 -9.72 11.29
N GLU A 237 4.44 -8.50 11.54
CA GLU A 237 5.02 -7.25 11.04
C GLU A 237 6.48 -7.17 11.47
N LEU A 238 7.41 -7.23 10.51
CA LEU A 238 8.83 -7.12 10.83
C LEU A 238 9.22 -5.65 10.83
N THR A 239 9.81 -5.23 11.93
CA THR A 239 10.36 -3.89 12.08
C THR A 239 11.87 -3.91 11.86
N LEU A 240 12.35 -3.13 10.90
CA LEU A 240 13.76 -2.73 10.82
C LEU A 240 13.90 -1.32 11.39
N SER A 241 14.99 -1.09 12.11
CA SER A 241 15.22 0.18 12.79
C SER A 241 16.61 0.73 12.49
N GLY A 242 16.80 2.01 12.85
CA GLY A 242 18.07 2.70 12.71
C GLY A 242 18.48 2.89 11.26
N THR A 243 17.52 3.09 10.35
CA THR A 243 17.82 3.31 8.94
C THR A 243 18.70 4.54 8.77
N LYS A 244 19.87 4.34 8.17
CA LYS A 244 20.79 5.41 7.80
C LYS A 244 20.80 5.54 6.29
N TRP A 245 20.54 6.76 5.81
CA TRP A 245 20.58 7.08 4.39
C TRP A 245 21.89 7.78 4.05
N ASP A 246 22.71 7.12 3.26
CA ASP A 246 23.94 7.70 2.72
C ASP A 246 23.66 8.34 1.37
N ILE A 247 24.28 9.51 1.13
CA ILE A 247 24.35 10.13 -0.19
C ILE A 247 25.57 9.55 -0.91
N THR A 248 25.33 8.85 -2.01
CA THR A 248 26.38 8.24 -2.83
C THR A 248 26.79 9.22 -3.93
N ASN A 249 28.08 9.41 -4.18
CA ASN A 249 28.57 10.21 -5.31
C ASN A 249 28.41 9.45 -6.65
#